data_AF-A0AB74M1M2-F1
#
_entry.id   AF-A0AB74M1M2-F1
#
_cell.length_a   1.000
_cell.length_b   1.000
_cell.length_c   1.000
_cell.angle_alpha   90.00
_cell.angle_beta   90.00
_cell.angle_gamma   90.00
#
_symmetry.space_group_name_H-M   'P 1'
#
loop_
_entity.id
_entity.type
_entity.pdbx_description
1 polymer ?
#
loop_
_entity_poly.entity_id
_entity_poly.type
_entity_poly.pdbx_seq_one_letter_code
_entity_poly.pdbx_strand_id
1 'polypeptide(L)'
;MSNADAANLLIGVNAATSAKDGSVSVLAYRSLPCGKADLRRADKMALAFSKGTTFGESLEALIELGRHKDNELSRLEEELFRSSHYFEGVISGEFQQLCEIHRAKIDEIIYSEITFSRPYRNVSVLIQDQASQGVKGSVIADEAEPIATVEFWDHRAKWPVSGDRDERVRISFRTILAVGSILTN
;
A
#
# COMPACT_ATOMS: atom_id res chain seq x y z
N MET A 1 9.96 -9.81 15.54
CA MET A 1 8.73 -8.99 15.47
C MET A 1 7.75 -9.71 14.55
N SER A 2 6.45 -9.73 14.83
CA SER A 2 5.46 -10.40 13.95
C SER A 2 4.89 -9.43 12.88
N ASN A 3 4.21 -9.96 11.86
CA ASN A 3 3.49 -9.12 10.88
C ASN A 3 2.41 -8.27 11.56
N ALA A 4 1.72 -8.82 12.55
CA ALA A 4 0.70 -8.10 13.32
C ALA A 4 1.33 -6.94 14.11
N ASP A 5 2.50 -7.13 14.72
CA ASP A 5 3.22 -6.05 15.43
C ASP A 5 3.63 -4.95 14.47
N ALA A 6 4.15 -5.32 13.30
CA ALA A 6 4.54 -4.38 12.26
C ALA A 6 3.36 -3.59 11.70
N ALA A 7 2.23 -4.25 11.45
CA ALA A 7 0.98 -3.61 11.04
C ALA A 7 0.47 -2.65 12.12
N ASN A 8 0.46 -3.07 13.38
CA ASN A 8 0.05 -2.22 14.50
C ASN A 8 0.95 -1.00 14.65
N LEU A 9 2.26 -1.14 14.45
CA LEU A 9 3.20 -0.02 14.47
C LEU A 9 2.91 0.96 13.33
N LEU A 10 2.73 0.47 12.10
CA LEU A 10 2.42 1.31 10.94
C LEU A 10 1.09 2.05 11.12
N ILE A 11 0.06 1.40 11.67
CA ILE A 11 -1.21 2.05 11.98
C ILE A 11 -1.01 3.08 13.09
N GLY A 12 -0.42 2.70 14.22
CA GLY A 12 -0.25 3.58 15.37
C GLY A 12 0.52 4.85 15.04
N VAL A 13 1.62 4.74 14.29
CA VAL A 13 2.47 5.88 13.91
C VAL A 13 1.76 6.82 12.93
N ASN A 14 0.94 6.30 12.01
CA ASN A 14 0.38 7.10 10.92
C ASN A 14 -1.07 7.54 11.15
N ALA A 15 -1.82 6.83 12.00
CA ALA A 15 -3.21 7.16 12.30
C ALA A 15 -3.39 7.89 13.64
N ALA A 16 -2.46 7.78 14.59
CA ALA A 16 -2.59 8.47 15.86
C ALA A 16 -2.26 9.96 15.74
N THR A 17 -3.01 10.80 16.43
CA THR A 17 -2.71 12.23 16.59
C THR A 17 -1.68 12.47 17.69
N SER A 18 -1.52 11.52 18.60
CA SER A 18 -0.56 11.58 19.70
C SER A 18 -0.20 10.17 20.19
N ALA A 19 0.94 10.03 20.88
CA ALA A 19 1.41 8.74 21.37
C ALA A 19 0.41 8.02 22.31
N LYS A 20 -0.35 8.78 23.11
CA LYS A 20 -1.38 8.23 24.03
C LYS A 20 -2.56 7.60 23.29
N ASP A 21 -2.83 8.02 22.04
CA ASP A 21 -3.98 7.56 21.27
C ASP A 21 -3.61 6.38 20.34
N GLY A 22 -2.33 5.98 20.32
CA GLY A 22 -1.80 4.94 19.43
C GLY A 22 -2.58 3.63 19.49
N SER A 23 -2.83 3.09 20.69
CA SER A 23 -3.57 1.83 20.86
C SER A 23 -5.03 1.94 20.40
N VAL A 24 -5.67 3.08 20.63
CA VAL A 24 -7.04 3.35 20.19
C VAL A 24 -7.11 3.43 18.67
N SER A 25 -6.16 4.13 18.03
CA SER A 25 -6.06 4.19 16.58
C SER A 25 -5.79 2.82 15.96
N VAL A 26 -4.92 2.00 16.56
CA VAL A 26 -4.69 0.63 16.12
C VAL A 26 -5.99 -0.16 16.10
N LEU A 27 -6.72 -0.20 17.21
CA LEU A 27 -7.99 -0.94 17.28
C LEU A 27 -9.01 -0.44 16.26
N ALA A 28 -9.14 0.88 16.11
CA ALA A 28 -10.13 1.50 15.24
C ALA A 28 -9.85 1.26 13.75
N TYR A 29 -8.60 1.39 13.31
CA TYR A 29 -8.24 1.26 11.90
C TYR A 29 -8.05 -0.20 11.49
N ARG A 30 -7.54 -1.04 12.38
CA ARG A 30 -7.32 -2.47 12.09
C ARG A 30 -8.62 -3.20 11.74
N SER A 31 -9.72 -2.84 12.39
CA SER A 31 -11.03 -3.48 12.18
C SER A 31 -11.84 -2.91 11.02
N LEU A 32 -11.31 -1.95 10.25
CA LEU A 32 -12.06 -1.34 9.16
C LEU A 32 -12.37 -2.40 8.09
N PRO A 33 -13.65 -2.65 7.77
CA PRO A 33 -14.01 -3.61 6.75
C PRO A 33 -13.68 -3.06 5.37
N CYS A 34 -13.42 -3.96 4.42
CA CYS A 34 -13.30 -3.58 3.01
C CYS A 34 -14.65 -3.06 2.50
N GLY A 35 -14.69 -1.79 2.07
CA GLY A 35 -15.89 -1.12 1.56
C GLY A 35 -15.96 -1.14 0.04
N LYS A 36 -14.81 -1.03 -0.64
CA LYS A 36 -14.72 -1.07 -2.10
C LYS A 36 -13.36 -1.62 -2.55
N ALA A 37 -13.35 -2.40 -3.61
CA ALA A 37 -12.13 -2.82 -4.29
C ALA A 37 -12.33 -2.76 -5.80
N ASP A 38 -11.45 -2.04 -6.50
CA ASP A 38 -11.34 -2.01 -7.95
C ASP A 38 -9.93 -2.48 -8.34
N LEU A 39 -9.87 -3.63 -9.01
CA LEU A 39 -8.64 -4.33 -9.36
C LEU A 39 -8.67 -4.59 -10.87
N ARG A 40 -8.02 -3.71 -11.64
CA ARG A 40 -8.12 -3.73 -13.11
C ARG A 40 -7.25 -4.79 -13.78
N ARG A 41 -6.13 -5.17 -13.17
CA ARG A 41 -5.32 -6.32 -13.60
C ARG A 41 -5.64 -7.50 -12.70
N ALA A 42 -6.36 -8.48 -13.25
CA ALA A 42 -7.00 -9.56 -12.51
C ALA A 42 -6.07 -10.57 -11.83
N ASP A 43 -4.74 -10.44 -11.90
CA ASP A 43 -3.87 -11.49 -11.37
C ASP A 43 -2.84 -10.97 -10.34
N LYS A 44 -3.00 -11.51 -9.12
CA LYS A 44 -2.03 -11.62 -8.01
C LYS A 44 -1.85 -10.46 -7.03
N MET A 45 -2.05 -9.19 -7.36
CA MET A 45 -2.21 -8.16 -6.30
C MET A 45 -3.52 -8.34 -5.52
N ALA A 46 -4.51 -8.95 -6.18
CA ALA A 46 -5.68 -9.51 -5.53
C ALA A 46 -5.32 -10.46 -4.37
N LEU A 47 -4.14 -11.10 -4.33
CA LEU A 47 -3.74 -11.99 -3.24
C LEU A 47 -3.40 -11.27 -1.93
N ALA A 48 -2.91 -10.02 -2.01
CA ALA A 48 -2.66 -9.18 -0.84
C ALA A 48 -3.98 -8.75 -0.17
N PHE A 49 -5.02 -8.56 -0.99
CA PHE A 49 -6.33 -8.11 -0.55
C PHE A 49 -7.36 -9.24 -0.40
N SER A 50 -7.14 -10.42 -0.99
CA SER A 50 -8.04 -11.58 -0.89
C SER A 50 -7.94 -12.31 0.44
N LYS A 51 -6.87 -12.07 1.20
CA LYS A 51 -6.64 -12.64 2.54
C LYS A 51 -7.36 -11.90 3.66
N GLY A 52 -7.86 -10.68 3.44
CA GLY A 52 -8.34 -9.81 4.52
C GLY A 52 -9.77 -9.33 4.32
N THR A 53 -10.61 -9.58 5.31
CA THR A 53 -11.93 -8.93 5.43
C THR A 53 -11.81 -7.51 6.00
N THR A 54 -10.67 -7.24 6.65
CA THR A 54 -10.36 -5.98 7.33
C THR A 54 -9.01 -5.39 6.89
N PHE A 55 -8.83 -4.09 7.12
CA PHE A 55 -7.59 -3.39 6.79
C PHE A 55 -6.36 -4.00 7.47
N GLY A 56 -6.49 -4.41 8.74
CA GLY A 56 -5.39 -5.03 9.47
C GLY A 56 -4.87 -6.31 8.80
N GLU A 57 -5.79 -7.18 8.39
CA GLU A 57 -5.46 -8.44 7.71
C GLU A 57 -4.83 -8.19 6.34
N SER A 58 -5.35 -7.22 5.57
CA SER A 58 -4.77 -6.83 4.29
C SER A 58 -3.37 -6.24 4.45
N LEU A 59 -3.14 -5.40 5.47
CA LEU A 59 -1.83 -4.81 5.74
C LEU A 59 -0.81 -5.88 6.15
N GLU A 60 -1.19 -6.87 6.95
CA GLU A 60 -0.33 -8.01 7.28
C GLU A 60 0.03 -8.86 6.06
N ALA A 61 -0.94 -9.10 5.16
CA ALA A 61 -0.69 -9.80 3.92
C ALA A 61 0.29 -9.02 3.00
N LEU A 62 0.16 -7.69 2.94
CA LEU A 62 1.11 -6.83 2.23
C LEU A 62 2.52 -6.91 2.81
N ILE A 63 2.65 -6.84 4.14
CA ILE A 63 3.95 -6.97 4.83
C ILE A 63 4.57 -8.34 4.56
N GLU A 64 3.78 -9.41 4.62
CA GLU A 64 4.24 -10.77 4.31
C GLU A 64 4.75 -10.88 2.87
N LEU A 65 4.05 -10.28 1.91
CA LEU A 65 4.46 -10.28 0.51
C LEU A 65 5.70 -9.42 0.26
N GLY A 66 5.92 -8.38 1.07
CA GLY A 66 7.10 -7.51 1.02
C GLY A 66 8.35 -8.09 1.68
N ARG A 67 8.24 -9.26 2.33
CA ARG A 67 9.37 -9.95 2.94
C ARG A 67 10.30 -10.55 1.87
N HIS A 68 11.61 -10.36 2.03
CA HIS A 68 12.62 -11.00 1.16
C HIS A 68 12.95 -12.40 1.63
N LYS A 69 13.32 -13.27 0.69
CA LYS A 69 13.94 -14.57 0.98
C LYS A 69 15.26 -14.61 0.21
N ASP A 70 16.34 -15.03 0.88
CA ASP A 70 17.61 -15.41 0.24
C ASP A 70 18.15 -14.46 -0.85
N ASN A 71 18.27 -13.16 -0.54
CA ASN A 71 18.72 -12.10 -1.48
C ASN A 71 17.85 -11.93 -2.75
N GLU A 72 16.67 -12.55 -2.81
CA GLU A 72 15.72 -12.38 -3.90
C GLU A 72 14.84 -11.14 -3.71
N LEU A 73 14.23 -10.69 -4.80
CA LEU A 73 13.17 -9.70 -4.76
C LEU A 73 12.01 -10.22 -3.90
N SER A 74 11.35 -9.31 -3.17
CA SER A 74 10.09 -9.68 -2.52
C SER A 74 9.04 -9.95 -3.58
N ARG A 75 8.09 -10.83 -3.25
CA ARG A 75 6.95 -11.10 -4.12
C ARG A 75 6.16 -9.82 -4.42
N LEU A 76 6.01 -8.93 -3.43
CA LEU A 76 5.31 -7.66 -3.63
C LEU A 76 6.04 -6.77 -4.65
N GLU A 77 7.37 -6.66 -4.61
CA GLU A 77 8.15 -5.90 -5.60
C GLU A 77 7.96 -6.44 -7.02
N GLU A 78 8.04 -7.76 -7.19
CA GLU A 78 7.84 -8.39 -8.50
C GLU A 78 6.44 -8.11 -9.06
N GLU A 79 5.39 -8.23 -8.23
CA GLU A 79 4.01 -7.99 -8.66
C GLU A 79 3.77 -6.52 -9.01
N LEU A 80 4.35 -5.60 -8.23
CA LEU A 80 4.34 -4.17 -8.55
C LEU A 80 5.00 -3.96 -9.92
N PHE A 81 6.22 -4.43 -10.14
CA PHE A 81 6.92 -4.24 -11.42
C PHE A 81 6.19 -4.87 -12.61
N ARG A 82 5.62 -6.07 -12.47
CA ARG A 82 4.78 -6.69 -13.51
C ARG A 82 3.54 -5.87 -13.85
N SER A 83 3.04 -5.11 -12.89
CA SER A 83 1.88 -4.25 -13.07
C SER A 83 2.21 -2.96 -13.82
N SER A 84 3.50 -2.63 -13.98
CA SER A 84 3.92 -1.47 -14.78
C SER A 84 4.03 -1.80 -16.27
N HIS A 85 3.54 -0.92 -17.13
CA HIS A 85 3.74 -0.93 -18.57
C HIS A 85 5.20 -0.67 -18.96
N TYR A 86 6.00 -0.12 -18.04
CA TYR A 86 7.44 0.10 -18.23
C TYR A 86 8.18 -1.17 -18.69
N PHE A 87 7.74 -2.34 -18.22
CA PHE A 87 8.33 -3.64 -18.55
C PHE A 87 7.50 -4.46 -19.57
N GLU A 88 6.56 -3.83 -20.28
CA GLU A 88 5.74 -4.51 -21.29
C GLU A 88 6.63 -5.03 -22.44
N GLY A 89 6.57 -6.34 -22.72
CA GLY A 89 7.35 -7.00 -23.77
C GLY A 89 8.70 -7.57 -23.34
N VAL A 90 9.06 -7.49 -22.05
CA VAL A 90 10.31 -8.10 -21.53
C VAL A 90 10.19 -9.63 -21.43
N ILE A 91 11.19 -10.35 -21.92
CA ILE A 91 11.26 -11.82 -21.82
C ILE A 91 11.52 -12.23 -20.35
N SER A 92 10.89 -13.30 -19.88
CA SER A 92 10.91 -13.73 -18.46
C SER A 92 12.30 -13.82 -17.81
N GLY A 93 13.38 -14.03 -18.58
CA GLY A 93 14.75 -14.09 -18.06
C GLY A 93 15.40 -12.71 -17.85
N GLU A 94 15.04 -11.71 -18.64
CA GLU A 94 15.54 -10.34 -18.53
C GLU A 94 14.76 -9.52 -17.50
N PHE A 95 13.50 -9.91 -17.25
CA PHE A 95 12.61 -9.22 -16.31
C PHE A 95 13.21 -9.12 -14.92
N GLN A 96 13.78 -10.21 -14.40
CA GLN A 96 14.33 -10.24 -13.04
C GLN A 96 15.56 -9.35 -12.91
N GLN A 97 16.47 -9.38 -13.91
CA GLN A 97 17.65 -8.52 -13.93
C GLN A 97 17.26 -7.03 -14.00
N LEU A 98 16.28 -6.69 -14.83
CA LEU A 98 15.76 -5.32 -14.89
C LEU A 98 15.11 -4.89 -13.58
N CYS A 99 14.32 -5.75 -12.94
CA CYS A 99 13.74 -5.45 -11.63
C CYS A 99 14.83 -5.19 -10.57
N GLU A 100 15.90 -5.99 -10.55
CA GLU A 100 17.04 -5.79 -9.64
C GLU A 100 17.74 -4.44 -9.87
N ILE A 101 17.99 -4.08 -11.13
CA ILE A 101 18.60 -2.79 -11.51
C ILE A 101 17.72 -1.61 -11.09
N HIS A 102 16.40 -1.73 -11.30
CA HIS A 102 15.45 -0.64 -11.10
C HIS A 102 14.80 -0.64 -9.71
N ARG A 103 15.11 -1.61 -8.85
CA ARG A 103 14.55 -1.77 -7.50
C ARG A 103 14.58 -0.49 -6.67
N ALA A 104 15.72 0.21 -6.69
CA ALA A 104 15.92 1.45 -5.93
C ALA A 104 15.05 2.62 -6.41
N LYS A 105 14.42 2.49 -7.59
CA LYS A 105 13.60 3.48 -8.29
C LYS A 105 12.15 2.99 -8.49
N ILE A 106 11.71 2.03 -7.68
CA ILE A 106 10.34 1.48 -7.78
C ILE A 106 9.26 2.56 -7.70
N ASP A 107 9.53 3.62 -6.93
CA ASP A 107 8.66 4.79 -6.76
C ASP A 107 8.62 5.72 -7.98
N GLU A 108 9.66 5.72 -8.82
CA GLU A 108 9.66 6.45 -10.10
C GLU A 108 8.85 5.70 -11.17
N ILE A 109 8.73 4.38 -11.05
CA ILE A 109 8.01 3.54 -12.01
C ILE A 109 6.55 3.40 -11.59
N ILE A 110 6.27 3.30 -10.27
CA ILE A 110 4.96 2.98 -9.73
C ILE A 110 4.63 3.88 -8.56
N TYR A 111 3.52 4.60 -8.67
CA TYR A 111 2.93 5.29 -7.54
C TYR A 111 2.17 4.29 -6.69
N SER A 112 2.51 4.20 -5.41
CA SER A 112 1.88 3.25 -4.50
C SER A 112 1.81 3.83 -3.10
N GLU A 113 0.58 4.04 -2.61
CA GLU A 113 0.35 4.68 -1.32
C GLU A 113 -0.78 4.02 -0.52
N ILE A 114 -0.65 4.07 0.80
CA ILE A 114 -1.74 3.87 1.74
C ILE A 114 -2.02 5.22 2.40
N THR A 115 -3.26 5.70 2.29
CA THR A 115 -3.69 6.97 2.85
C THR A 115 -4.61 6.74 4.03
N PHE A 116 -4.16 7.15 5.22
CA PHE A 116 -5.00 7.27 6.40
C PHE A 116 -5.69 8.62 6.38
N SER A 117 -7.02 8.61 6.31
CA SER A 117 -7.81 9.83 6.45
C SER A 117 -8.24 10.00 7.91
N ARG A 118 -8.39 11.24 8.35
CA ARG A 118 -8.94 11.62 9.66
C ARG A 118 -9.75 12.90 9.47
N PRO A 119 -10.84 13.12 10.21
CA PRO A 119 -11.41 12.25 11.26
C PRO A 119 -12.11 11.00 10.72
N TYR A 120 -12.34 10.95 9.40
CA TYR A 120 -12.97 9.82 8.73
C TYR A 120 -12.10 8.59 8.93
N ARG A 121 -12.58 7.58 9.65
CA ARG A 121 -11.88 6.28 9.77
C ARG A 121 -11.99 5.53 8.45
N ASN A 122 -11.21 6.00 7.48
CA ASN A 122 -11.09 5.49 6.14
C ASN A 122 -9.61 5.31 5.84
N VAL A 123 -9.29 4.18 5.22
CA VAL A 123 -8.00 3.93 4.61
C VAL A 123 -8.21 3.61 3.14
N SER A 124 -7.52 4.34 2.27
CA SER A 124 -7.41 3.96 0.86
C SER A 124 -6.03 3.41 0.57
N VAL A 125 -5.99 2.41 -0.29
CA VAL A 125 -4.78 1.81 -0.83
C VAL A 125 -4.84 2.01 -2.34
N LEU A 126 -3.88 2.75 -2.88
CA LEU A 126 -3.82 3.15 -4.28
C LEU A 126 -2.51 2.68 -4.90
N ILE A 127 -2.60 2.05 -6.05
CA ILE A 127 -1.45 1.68 -6.88
C ILE A 127 -1.75 2.09 -8.32
N GLN A 128 -0.82 2.84 -8.91
CA GLN A 128 -0.97 3.47 -10.22
C GLN A 128 0.38 3.45 -10.92
N ASP A 129 0.38 3.16 -12.22
CA ASP A 129 1.58 3.21 -13.03
C ASP A 129 2.01 4.67 -13.24
N GLN A 130 3.28 4.99 -12.98
CA GLN A 130 3.85 6.30 -13.34
C GLN A 130 4.55 6.28 -14.69
N ALA A 131 4.86 5.10 -15.24
CA ALA A 131 5.59 5.01 -16.50
C ALA A 131 4.82 5.59 -17.69
N SER A 132 3.49 5.68 -17.59
CA SER A 132 2.63 6.36 -18.56
C SER A 132 2.69 7.89 -18.47
N GLN A 133 3.24 8.47 -17.40
CA GLN A 133 3.45 9.90 -17.24
C GLN A 133 4.95 10.21 -17.25
N GLY A 134 5.47 10.58 -18.42
CA GLY A 134 6.86 10.96 -18.62
C GLY A 134 7.39 11.91 -17.54
N VAL A 135 8.37 11.42 -16.79
CA VAL A 135 9.39 12.10 -15.96
C VAL A 135 9.18 13.60 -15.65
N LYS A 136 9.08 13.85 -14.34
CA LYS A 136 9.39 15.06 -13.57
C LYS A 136 8.47 16.26 -13.68
N GLY A 137 7.63 16.35 -12.65
CA GLY A 137 7.26 17.61 -12.04
C GLY A 137 5.96 18.18 -12.60
N SER A 138 4.90 18.11 -11.78
CA SER A 138 3.65 18.83 -12.01
C SER A 138 2.88 18.40 -13.26
N VAL A 139 2.39 17.16 -13.28
CA VAL A 139 1.09 16.90 -13.91
C VAL A 139 0.28 16.06 -12.93
N ILE A 140 -0.96 16.49 -12.76
CA ILE A 140 -1.93 15.99 -11.80
C ILE A 140 -2.14 14.51 -12.11
N ALA A 141 -2.11 13.66 -11.07
CA ALA A 141 -2.37 12.22 -11.13
C ALA A 141 -3.77 11.82 -11.67
N ASP A 142 -4.54 12.79 -12.19
CA ASP A 142 -5.96 12.67 -12.55
C ASP A 142 -6.21 11.95 -13.89
N GLU A 143 -5.19 11.71 -14.73
CA GLU A 143 -5.39 11.06 -16.04
C GLU A 143 -4.85 9.64 -16.16
N ALA A 144 -3.99 9.18 -15.26
CA ALA A 144 -3.54 7.78 -15.28
C ALA A 144 -4.53 6.91 -14.49
N GLU A 145 -5.17 5.95 -15.15
CA GLU A 145 -6.13 5.09 -14.46
C GLU A 145 -5.42 4.19 -13.43
N PRO A 146 -5.96 4.05 -12.21
CA PRO A 146 -5.32 3.27 -11.16
C PRO A 146 -5.31 1.78 -11.51
N ILE A 147 -4.19 1.11 -11.22
CA ILE A 147 -4.06 -0.35 -11.35
C ILE A 147 -4.91 -1.05 -10.30
N ALA A 148 -4.85 -0.54 -9.06
CA ALA A 148 -5.61 -1.05 -7.93
C ALA A 148 -6.03 0.10 -7.01
N THR A 149 -7.30 0.10 -6.61
CA THR A 149 -7.82 0.97 -5.54
C THR A 149 -8.63 0.12 -4.58
N VAL A 150 -8.26 0.13 -3.30
CA VAL A 150 -9.01 -0.57 -2.24
C VAL A 150 -9.29 0.41 -1.13
N GLU A 151 -10.53 0.43 -0.65
CA GLU A 151 -10.99 1.36 0.36
C GLU A 151 -11.59 0.60 1.54
N PHE A 152 -11.12 0.93 2.74
CA PHE A 152 -11.55 0.35 4.00
C PHE A 152 -12.19 1.44 4.85
N TRP A 153 -13.46 1.29 5.20
CA TRP A 153 -14.15 2.27 6.03
C TRP A 153 -15.28 1.62 6.82
N ASP A 154 -15.64 2.26 7.92
CA ASP A 154 -16.86 1.89 8.63
C ASP A 154 -18.05 2.72 8.10
N HIS A 155 -18.94 2.08 7.35
CA HIS A 155 -20.18 2.70 6.85
C HIS A 155 -21.10 3.23 7.97
N ARG A 156 -20.88 2.80 9.22
CA ARG A 156 -21.66 3.22 10.39
C ARG A 156 -21.03 4.38 11.14
N ALA A 157 -19.79 4.75 10.82
CA ALA A 157 -19.14 5.88 11.46
C ALA A 157 -19.93 7.16 11.15
N LYS A 158 -20.38 7.85 12.20
CA LYS A 158 -21.07 9.14 12.04
C LYS A 158 -20.10 10.13 11.40
N TRP A 159 -20.61 10.85 10.39
CA TRP A 159 -19.97 11.97 9.72
C TRP A 159 -19.31 12.91 10.73
N PRO A 160 -18.15 13.50 10.40
CA PRO A 160 -17.46 14.37 11.34
C PRO A 160 -18.29 15.59 11.70
N VAL A 161 -17.96 16.11 12.88
CA VAL A 161 -18.63 17.28 13.43
C VAL A 161 -17.99 18.54 12.89
N SER A 162 -18.78 19.62 12.86
CA SER A 162 -18.29 20.94 12.44
C SER A 162 -17.08 21.34 13.30
N GLY A 163 -15.93 21.55 12.64
CA GLY A 163 -14.66 21.89 13.29
C GLY A 163 -13.56 20.83 13.14
N ASP A 164 -13.88 19.61 12.71
CA ASP A 164 -12.86 18.60 12.44
C ASP A 164 -12.04 18.95 11.20
N ARG A 165 -10.71 18.79 11.29
CA ARG A 165 -9.79 19.00 10.16
C ARG A 165 -9.60 17.70 9.38
N ASP A 166 -9.77 17.75 8.05
CA ASP A 166 -9.38 16.63 7.18
C ASP A 166 -7.85 16.55 7.15
N GLU A 167 -7.30 15.52 7.79
CA GLU A 167 -5.88 15.24 7.82
C GLU A 167 -5.61 13.92 7.11
N ARG A 168 -4.67 13.94 6.17
CA ARG A 168 -4.26 12.74 5.42
C ARG A 168 -2.81 12.43 5.68
N VAL A 169 -2.53 11.21 6.11
CA VAL A 169 -1.18 10.68 6.25
C VAL A 169 -0.98 9.61 5.19
N ARG A 170 0.10 9.73 4.42
CA ARG A 170 0.44 8.83 3.32
C ARG A 170 1.67 8.03 3.66
N ILE A 171 1.60 6.72 3.44
CA ILE A 171 2.78 5.85 3.47
C ILE A 171 2.98 5.21 2.11
N SER A 172 4.21 5.24 1.61
CA SER A 172 4.54 4.56 0.35
C SER A 172 4.67 3.05 0.57
N PHE A 173 4.45 2.26 -0.48
CA PHE A 173 4.68 0.80 -0.38
C PHE A 173 6.16 0.46 -0.16
N ARG A 174 7.08 1.35 -0.53
CA ARG A 174 8.51 1.21 -0.16
C ARG A 174 8.70 1.07 1.35
N THR A 175 7.90 1.77 2.15
CA THR A 175 7.90 1.61 3.62
C THR A 175 7.41 0.22 4.01
N ILE A 176 6.38 -0.31 3.36
CA ILE A 176 5.88 -1.68 3.60
C ILE A 176 6.94 -2.72 3.27
N LEU A 177 7.61 -2.57 2.12
CA LEU A 177 8.72 -3.43 1.70
C LEU A 177 9.83 -3.42 2.74
N ALA A 178 10.31 -2.22 3.13
CA ALA A 178 11.37 -2.08 4.12
C ALA A 178 11.00 -2.70 5.49
N VAL A 179 9.76 -2.52 5.94
CA VAL A 179 9.26 -3.17 7.16
C VAL A 179 9.27 -4.70 7.01
N GLY A 180 8.79 -5.22 5.88
CA GLY A 180 8.82 -6.65 5.57
C GLY A 180 10.24 -7.24 5.58
N SER A 181 11.22 -6.53 5.02
CA SER A 181 12.64 -6.92 5.00
C SER A 181 13.25 -7.04 6.40
N ILE A 182 12.86 -6.17 7.33
CA ILE A 182 13.41 -6.17 8.70
C ILE A 182 12.95 -7.41 9.47
N LEU A 183 11.77 -7.96 9.18
CA LEU A 183 11.23 -9.13 9.87
C LEU A 183 11.99 -10.43 9.59
N THR A 184 12.89 -10.44 8.60
CA THR A 184 13.70 -11.61 8.20
C THR A 184 15.12 -11.64 8.74
N ASN A 185 15.59 -10.54 9.31
CA ASN A 185 16.90 -10.46 9.97
C ASN A 185 16.74 -10.65 11.49
#